data_AF-A0A8T3DGI9-F1
#
_entry.id   AF-A0A8T3DGI9-F1
#
_cell.length_a   1.000
_cell.length_b   1.000
_cell.length_c   1.000
_cell.angle_alpha   90.00
_cell.angle_beta   90.00
_cell.angle_gamma   90.00
#
_symmetry.space_group_name_H-M   'P 1'
#
loop_
_entity.id
_entity.type
_entity.pdbx_description
1 polymer ?
#
loop_
_entity_poly.entity_id
_entity_poly.type
_entity_poly.pdbx_seq_one_letter_code
_entity_poly.pdbx_strand_id
1 'polypeptide(L)'
;MSPAMLLFLLTVLLGDTCAVEVIALDPCSAYISLNEPWRNTEHHVNQSAGVPVCDNHVDGEWYRFTGMAGDAMPTFCIAENHCGTHAPIWLNGSHPRLSDGIITVPACASFNDNCCQWNATVDVKACPGGYYVYRLPRPSVCFHVYCGHFYDICDEVECKGPHCQDPECRCASGTILGPDGQTCLDVNECERDNGGCAEVCVNTKGSRRCECGPGRVLGIDGHSCGAIQGCHTDNGGCSHGCSVLQDTFQCHCPRGLELGEDQRTCQVPVQCSPSSIEVSVPKELVGGLELFLSNSSCRGISNGTHVNLNFSLKTCGTVVEVVRDKIVGTNLVTGLPKSSPGSSGDVIVRTSKLLLPVTCEFPRQYEVSDGYLPSLRSAALELAGHSEGIFPFSLELFKSAEFSEPYRTPPQLRLRDSLFFGVEPQERVEGLSALVESCFATPSPEADQALKYYLIKDGCISDETVRQYSAKDHLSKHYQVPVFKFVGKDNREVFLHCRVLVCGLEQGESRCSQGCRRRLRRELWTSTYQDQHLLTGGPIRILPEP
;
A
#
# COMPACT_ATOMS: atom_id res chain seq x y z
N MET A 1 83.48 -25.97 -18.44
CA MET A 1 83.23 -27.39 -18.12
C MET A 1 82.02 -27.45 -17.21
N SER A 2 81.08 -28.36 -17.45
CA SER A 2 79.94 -28.67 -16.55
C SER A 2 80.39 -29.46 -15.30
N PRO A 3 79.53 -29.76 -14.29
CA PRO A 3 78.11 -29.40 -14.13
C PRO A 3 77.68 -28.85 -12.73
N ALA A 4 76.46 -28.33 -12.70
CA ALA A 4 75.40 -28.43 -11.67
C ALA A 4 75.70 -28.33 -10.16
N MET A 5 74.94 -27.45 -9.50
CA MET A 5 74.26 -27.77 -8.24
C MET A 5 72.83 -27.23 -8.29
N LEU A 6 71.84 -28.08 -8.00
CA LEU A 6 70.41 -27.74 -8.03
C LEU A 6 69.93 -27.49 -6.59
N LEU A 7 69.24 -26.39 -6.32
CA LEU A 7 68.53 -26.18 -5.05
C LEU A 7 67.06 -25.85 -5.32
N PHE A 8 66.17 -26.62 -4.70
CA PHE A 8 64.73 -26.36 -4.68
C PHE A 8 64.40 -25.22 -3.71
N LEU A 9 63.50 -24.32 -4.09
CA LEU A 9 62.76 -23.46 -3.17
C LEU A 9 61.35 -23.21 -3.74
N LEU A 10 60.33 -23.35 -2.90
CA LEU A 10 58.92 -23.23 -3.28
C LEU A 10 58.56 -21.78 -3.65
N THR A 11 57.81 -21.60 -4.73
CA THR A 11 56.99 -20.41 -4.96
C THR A 11 55.52 -20.77 -4.84
N VAL A 12 54.83 -20.12 -3.89
CA VAL A 12 53.40 -20.29 -3.64
C VAL A 12 52.61 -19.73 -4.81
N LEU A 13 51.73 -20.55 -5.41
CA LEU A 13 50.69 -20.06 -6.31
C LEU A 13 49.57 -19.45 -5.47
N LEU A 14 49.59 -18.13 -5.32
CA LEU A 14 48.37 -17.38 -5.00
C LEU A 14 47.44 -17.49 -6.20
N GLY A 15 46.37 -18.26 -6.06
CA GLY A 15 45.28 -18.25 -7.02
C GLY A 15 44.47 -16.99 -6.81
N ASP A 16 44.59 -16.02 -7.73
CA ASP A 16 43.66 -14.90 -7.80
C ASP A 16 42.26 -15.44 -8.09
N THR A 17 41.42 -15.50 -7.05
CA THR A 17 39.98 -15.63 -7.23
C THR A 17 39.48 -14.30 -7.77
N CYS A 18 39.35 -14.19 -9.10
CA CYS A 18 38.65 -13.06 -9.71
C CYS A 18 37.26 -12.94 -9.07
N ALA A 19 37.06 -11.88 -8.29
CA ALA A 19 35.72 -11.46 -7.89
C ALA A 19 34.99 -11.08 -9.19
N VAL A 20 33.92 -11.80 -9.51
CA VAL A 20 33.00 -11.38 -10.56
C VAL A 20 32.21 -10.21 -9.99
N GLU A 21 32.69 -8.99 -10.22
CA GLU A 21 31.85 -7.81 -10.04
C GLU A 21 30.63 -7.97 -10.96
N VAL A 22 29.44 -7.93 -10.36
CA VAL A 22 28.19 -7.86 -11.10
C VAL A 22 28.16 -6.46 -11.72
N ILE A 23 28.58 -6.36 -12.98
CA ILE A 23 28.50 -5.12 -13.75
C ILE A 23 27.01 -4.80 -13.88
N ALA A 24 26.53 -3.84 -13.09
CA ALA A 24 25.23 -3.23 -13.29
C ALA A 24 25.26 -2.55 -14.66
N LEU A 25 24.60 -3.17 -15.63
CA LEU A 25 24.47 -2.62 -16.98
C LEU A 25 23.86 -1.22 -16.89
N ASP A 26 24.44 -0.25 -17.61
CA ASP A 26 23.86 1.09 -17.66
C ASP A 26 22.44 0.99 -18.23
N PRO A 27 21.39 1.47 -17.54
CA PRO A 27 20.01 1.38 -18.03
C PRO A 27 19.78 2.16 -19.34
N CYS A 28 20.68 3.07 -19.74
CA CYS A 28 20.69 3.65 -21.08
C CYS A 28 21.09 2.66 -22.19
N SER A 29 21.75 1.55 -21.83
CA SER A 29 22.19 0.48 -22.74
C SER A 29 21.37 -0.81 -22.62
N ALA A 30 20.64 -0.98 -21.52
CA ALA A 30 19.81 -2.15 -21.23
C ALA A 30 18.45 -1.71 -20.69
N TYR A 31 17.44 -1.66 -21.58
CA TYR A 31 16.06 -1.30 -21.26
C TYR A 31 15.07 -2.09 -22.13
N ILE A 32 13.82 -2.18 -21.67
CA ILE A 32 12.69 -2.74 -22.40
C ILE A 32 11.98 -1.62 -23.17
N SER A 33 11.76 -1.80 -24.47
CA SER A 33 11.07 -0.80 -25.30
C SER A 33 9.55 -0.91 -25.14
N LEU A 34 8.91 0.14 -24.65
CA LEU A 34 7.47 0.36 -24.74
C LEU A 34 7.19 1.08 -26.07
N ASN A 35 6.44 0.45 -26.96
CA ASN A 35 6.23 0.93 -28.32
C ASN A 35 4.78 0.81 -28.81
N GLU A 36 3.90 0.37 -27.93
CA GLU A 36 2.52 0.08 -28.27
C GLU A 36 1.74 1.39 -28.50
N PRO A 37 1.10 1.58 -29.68
CA PRO A 37 0.47 2.86 -30.05
C PRO A 37 -0.65 3.29 -29.12
N TRP A 38 -1.25 2.36 -28.37
CA TRP A 38 -2.30 2.68 -27.41
C TRP A 38 -1.79 3.42 -26.17
N ARG A 39 -0.50 3.41 -25.87
CA ARG A 39 0.10 4.15 -24.74
C ARG A 39 0.15 5.65 -24.95
N ASN A 40 0.00 6.10 -26.19
CA ASN A 40 0.14 7.50 -26.54
C ASN A 40 -0.96 8.34 -25.86
N THR A 41 -0.61 9.53 -25.38
CA THR A 41 -1.58 10.51 -24.85
C THR A 41 -2.71 10.84 -25.82
N GLU A 42 -2.50 10.79 -27.14
CA GLU A 42 -3.55 11.03 -28.13
C GLU A 42 -4.49 9.82 -28.33
N HIS A 43 -4.13 8.66 -27.77
CA HIS A 43 -4.93 7.44 -27.89
C HIS A 43 -6.06 7.40 -26.85
N HIS A 44 -7.24 7.86 -27.27
CA HIS A 44 -8.45 7.78 -26.47
C HIS A 44 -9.08 6.38 -26.48
N VAL A 45 -9.50 5.90 -25.30
CA VAL A 45 -10.43 4.77 -25.13
C VAL A 45 -11.85 5.22 -25.49
N ASN A 46 -12.08 5.44 -26.78
CA ASN A 46 -13.43 5.68 -27.28
C ASN A 46 -14.28 4.41 -27.09
N GLN A 47 -15.52 4.62 -26.63
CA GLN A 47 -16.44 3.61 -26.07
C GLN A 47 -16.94 2.50 -27.05
N SER A 48 -16.24 2.26 -28.16
CA SER A 48 -16.69 1.41 -29.26
C SER A 48 -15.63 0.45 -29.85
N ALA A 49 -14.36 0.48 -29.42
CA ALA A 49 -13.31 -0.29 -30.09
C ALA A 49 -12.22 -0.94 -29.19
N GLY A 50 -11.94 -0.40 -27.99
CA GLY A 50 -10.86 -0.89 -27.13
C GLY A 50 -11.38 -1.52 -25.83
N VAL A 51 -10.89 -2.70 -25.48
CA VAL A 51 -10.89 -3.12 -24.07
C VAL A 51 -9.77 -2.31 -23.39
N PRO A 52 -10.06 -1.55 -22.31
CA PRO A 52 -9.04 -0.80 -21.58
C PRO A 52 -7.91 -1.72 -21.13
N VAL A 53 -6.68 -1.35 -21.45
CA VAL A 53 -5.47 -2.09 -21.11
C VAL A 53 -4.88 -1.62 -19.77
N CYS A 54 -4.01 -2.45 -19.19
CA CYS A 54 -3.38 -2.19 -17.91
C CYS A 54 -1.96 -2.78 -17.89
N ASP A 55 -1.04 -2.09 -17.23
CA ASP A 55 0.39 -2.42 -17.25
C ASP A 55 0.79 -3.53 -16.24
N ASN A 56 0.00 -4.61 -16.18
CA ASN A 56 0.25 -5.76 -15.28
C ASN A 56 1.62 -6.46 -15.52
N HIS A 57 2.23 -6.24 -16.69
CA HIS A 57 3.52 -6.81 -17.10
C HIS A 57 4.71 -5.87 -16.83
N VAL A 58 4.44 -4.63 -16.41
CA VAL A 58 5.46 -3.69 -15.94
C VAL A 58 5.76 -4.05 -14.48
N ASP A 59 7.04 -4.23 -14.13
CA ASP A 59 7.40 -4.86 -12.85
C ASP A 59 8.79 -4.43 -12.33
N GLY A 60 9.06 -3.12 -12.28
CA GLY A 60 10.28 -2.57 -11.65
C GLY A 60 11.55 -2.64 -12.50
N GLU A 61 11.47 -3.13 -13.74
CA GLU A 61 12.57 -3.08 -14.72
C GLU A 61 12.75 -1.68 -15.32
N TRP A 62 13.80 -1.50 -16.13
CA TRP A 62 14.03 -0.26 -16.90
C TRP A 62 13.33 -0.30 -18.25
N TYR A 63 12.53 0.74 -18.53
CA TYR A 63 11.72 0.89 -19.73
C TYR A 63 12.06 2.17 -20.50
N ARG A 64 11.79 2.18 -21.80
CA ARG A 64 11.90 3.36 -22.67
C ARG A 64 10.70 3.47 -23.60
N PHE A 65 10.08 4.65 -23.67
CA PHE A 65 9.06 4.95 -24.68
C PHE A 65 9.71 5.17 -26.05
N THR A 66 9.14 4.54 -27.07
CA THR A 66 9.66 4.49 -28.44
C THR A 66 8.54 4.35 -29.48
N GLY A 67 8.81 4.68 -30.73
CA GLY A 67 7.87 4.44 -31.83
C GLY A 67 6.55 5.20 -31.62
N MET A 68 5.41 4.53 -31.82
CA MET A 68 4.10 5.19 -31.72
C MET A 68 3.65 5.47 -30.27
N ALA A 69 4.32 4.92 -29.27
CA ALA A 69 3.99 5.21 -27.87
C ALA A 69 4.33 6.66 -27.46
N GLY A 70 5.26 7.32 -28.16
CA GLY A 70 5.82 8.62 -27.81
C GLY A 70 7.31 8.54 -27.47
N ASP A 71 7.91 9.69 -27.18
CA ASP A 71 9.36 9.83 -26.91
C ASP A 71 9.70 9.74 -25.41
N ALA A 72 8.75 10.16 -24.57
CA ALA A 72 8.90 10.27 -23.12
C ALA A 72 7.55 10.18 -22.40
N MET A 73 7.55 9.95 -21.08
CA MET A 73 6.33 10.16 -20.27
C MET A 73 5.93 11.65 -20.28
N PRO A 74 4.63 11.98 -20.33
CA PRO A 74 4.17 13.35 -20.14
C PRO A 74 4.46 13.84 -18.71
N THR A 75 4.90 15.09 -18.59
CA THR A 75 5.20 15.81 -17.33
C THR A 75 4.06 16.73 -16.87
N PHE A 76 2.91 16.61 -17.52
CA PHE A 76 1.71 17.40 -17.30
C PHE A 76 0.50 16.47 -17.20
N CYS A 77 -0.57 16.93 -16.55
CA CYS A 77 -1.74 16.10 -16.31
C CYS A 77 -2.43 15.66 -17.61
N ILE A 78 -2.66 14.35 -17.72
CA ILE A 78 -3.44 13.71 -18.77
C ILE A 78 -4.85 13.44 -18.24
N ALA A 79 -5.89 13.76 -19.02
CA ALA A 79 -7.28 13.50 -18.64
C ALA A 79 -7.60 11.99 -18.66
N GLU A 80 -8.64 11.57 -17.95
CA GLU A 80 -9.08 10.17 -17.94
C GLU A 80 -9.51 9.65 -19.34
N ASN A 81 -9.46 8.33 -19.53
CA ASN A 81 -9.77 7.65 -20.80
C ASN A 81 -8.73 7.85 -21.93
N HIS A 82 -7.53 8.35 -21.62
CA HIS A 82 -6.37 8.44 -22.52
C HIS A 82 -5.39 7.27 -22.33
N CYS A 83 -4.38 7.16 -23.19
CA CYS A 83 -3.30 6.15 -23.11
C CYS A 83 -3.83 4.70 -23.07
N GLY A 84 -4.96 4.43 -23.75
CA GLY A 84 -5.53 3.09 -23.85
C GLY A 84 -6.15 2.58 -22.55
N THR A 85 -6.28 3.41 -21.52
CA THR A 85 -6.82 3.01 -20.22
C THR A 85 -7.80 4.04 -19.64
N HIS A 86 -8.40 3.75 -18.48
CA HIS A 86 -9.27 4.73 -17.79
C HIS A 86 -8.45 5.70 -16.92
N ALA A 87 -7.46 5.22 -16.17
CA ALA A 87 -6.61 6.04 -15.30
C ALA A 87 -5.17 6.13 -15.84
N PRO A 88 -4.89 7.09 -16.75
CA PRO A 88 -3.54 7.28 -17.28
C PRO A 88 -2.57 7.78 -16.20
N ILE A 89 -1.34 7.23 -16.22
CA ILE A 89 -0.23 7.66 -15.36
C ILE A 89 0.71 8.60 -16.12
N TRP A 90 1.02 9.73 -15.49
CA TRP A 90 1.93 10.78 -15.95
C TRP A 90 2.96 11.15 -14.86
N LEU A 91 4.06 11.82 -15.22
CA LEU A 91 5.10 12.26 -14.27
C LEU A 91 4.71 13.59 -13.64
N ASN A 92 4.60 13.63 -12.32
CA ASN A 92 4.39 14.86 -11.56
C ASN A 92 5.73 15.45 -11.10
N GLY A 93 6.49 15.96 -12.08
CA GLY A 93 7.83 16.53 -11.93
C GLY A 93 8.56 16.57 -13.28
N SER A 94 9.60 17.39 -13.38
CA SER A 94 10.41 17.57 -14.60
C SER A 94 11.34 16.37 -14.86
N HIS A 95 11.69 16.16 -16.13
CA HIS A 95 12.74 15.20 -16.51
C HIS A 95 14.13 15.64 -16.01
N PRO A 96 15.01 14.70 -15.62
CA PRO A 96 16.39 15.01 -15.23
C PRO A 96 17.25 15.52 -16.39
N ARG A 97 18.33 16.23 -16.09
CA ARG A 97 19.42 16.47 -17.06
C ARG A 97 20.46 15.35 -16.98
N LEU A 98 21.33 15.28 -17.99
CA LEU A 98 22.43 14.30 -18.05
C LEU A 98 23.36 14.34 -16.81
N SER A 99 23.48 15.49 -16.15
CA SER A 99 24.27 15.67 -14.92
C SER A 99 23.65 15.06 -13.67
N ASP A 100 22.32 14.89 -13.67
CA ASP A 100 21.55 14.64 -12.45
C ASP A 100 21.47 13.14 -12.12
N GLY A 101 21.86 12.27 -13.07
CA GLY A 101 21.96 10.82 -12.87
C GLY A 101 20.61 10.12 -12.86
N ILE A 102 20.42 9.21 -11.91
CA ILE A 102 19.12 8.58 -11.62
C ILE A 102 18.45 9.40 -10.52
N ILE A 103 17.27 9.93 -10.79
CA ILE A 103 16.44 10.64 -9.80
C ILE A 103 15.11 9.91 -9.60
N THR A 104 14.52 10.02 -8.41
CA THR A 104 13.16 9.52 -8.14
C THR A 104 12.16 10.65 -8.29
N VAL A 105 11.16 10.48 -9.16
CA VAL A 105 10.13 11.47 -9.48
C VAL A 105 8.76 10.91 -9.11
N PRO A 106 7.84 11.69 -8.50
CA PRO A 106 6.46 11.27 -8.31
C PRO A 106 5.76 11.02 -9.66
N ALA A 107 4.93 9.98 -9.72
CA ALA A 107 4.00 9.74 -10.81
C ALA A 107 2.57 9.78 -10.27
N CYS A 108 1.65 10.33 -11.06
CA CYS A 108 0.25 10.52 -10.69
C CYS A 108 -0.65 9.80 -11.69
N ALA A 109 -1.72 9.17 -11.19
CA ALA A 109 -2.78 8.60 -11.99
C ALA A 109 -4.02 9.51 -11.95
N SER A 110 -4.51 9.89 -13.12
CA SER A 110 -5.68 10.76 -13.25
C SER A 110 -6.99 9.97 -13.29
N PHE A 111 -8.01 10.38 -12.53
CA PHE A 111 -9.33 9.75 -12.54
C PHE A 111 -10.39 10.65 -11.89
N ASN A 112 -11.63 10.64 -12.40
CA ASN A 112 -12.77 11.39 -11.83
C ASN A 112 -12.42 12.88 -11.65
N ASP A 113 -11.96 13.51 -12.73
CA ASP A 113 -11.47 14.89 -12.82
C ASP A 113 -10.30 15.29 -11.88
N ASN A 114 -9.79 14.37 -11.05
CA ASN A 114 -8.57 14.57 -10.25
C ASN A 114 -7.34 14.07 -11.01
N CYS A 115 -6.34 14.94 -11.19
CA CYS A 115 -5.08 14.62 -11.87
C CYS A 115 -4.11 13.71 -11.08
N CYS A 116 -4.28 13.60 -9.77
CA CYS A 116 -3.45 12.74 -8.92
C CYS A 116 -4.31 12.01 -7.88
N GLN A 117 -5.28 11.23 -8.37
CA GLN A 117 -6.14 10.40 -7.52
C GLN A 117 -5.36 9.29 -6.82
N TRP A 118 -4.35 8.74 -7.51
CA TRP A 118 -3.35 7.85 -6.92
C TRP A 118 -1.95 8.34 -7.27
N ASN A 119 -0.99 8.07 -6.39
CA ASN A 119 0.42 8.40 -6.61
C ASN A 119 1.32 7.17 -6.52
N ALA A 120 2.47 7.27 -7.18
CA ALA A 120 3.56 6.31 -7.17
C ALA A 120 4.89 7.05 -7.28
N THR A 121 6.01 6.33 -7.20
CA THR A 121 7.35 6.87 -7.44
C THR A 121 8.02 6.12 -8.58
N VAL A 122 8.55 6.84 -9.55
CA VAL A 122 9.25 6.32 -10.73
C VAL A 122 10.68 6.84 -10.71
N ASP A 123 11.67 5.99 -10.97
CA ASP A 123 13.05 6.46 -11.14
C ASP A 123 13.34 6.77 -12.61
N VAL A 124 13.95 7.93 -12.89
CA VAL A 124 14.18 8.45 -14.23
C VAL A 124 15.67 8.73 -14.41
N LYS A 125 16.21 8.39 -15.58
CA LYS A 125 17.58 8.76 -15.99
C LYS A 125 17.56 9.38 -17.40
N ALA A 126 18.27 10.48 -17.57
CA ALA A 126 18.58 11.06 -18.88
C ALA A 126 19.78 10.35 -19.52
N CYS A 127 19.66 10.01 -20.81
CA CYS A 127 20.65 9.20 -21.51
C CYS A 127 21.37 9.98 -22.63
N PRO A 128 22.68 9.71 -22.86
CA PRO A 128 23.39 10.21 -24.03
C PRO A 128 22.66 9.79 -25.31
N GLY A 129 22.33 10.79 -26.15
CA GLY A 129 21.45 10.60 -27.31
C GLY A 129 20.03 11.13 -27.12
N GLY A 130 19.72 11.85 -26.03
CA GLY A 130 18.55 12.73 -25.97
C GLY A 130 17.23 12.06 -25.56
N TYR A 131 17.28 10.88 -24.94
CA TYR A 131 16.11 10.14 -24.48
C TYR A 131 16.19 9.82 -22.99
N TYR A 132 15.08 9.35 -22.44
CA TYR A 132 14.93 9.00 -21.03
C TYR A 132 14.63 7.52 -20.86
N VAL A 133 15.11 6.94 -19.76
CA VAL A 133 14.74 5.59 -19.31
C VAL A 133 14.13 5.67 -17.91
N TYR A 134 13.15 4.80 -17.67
CA TYR A 134 12.24 4.87 -16.51
C TYR A 134 12.22 3.52 -15.81
N ARG A 135 12.45 3.48 -14.49
CA ARG A 135 12.20 2.29 -13.67
C ARG A 135 10.77 2.35 -13.18
N LEU A 136 9.88 1.64 -13.86
CA LEU A 136 8.44 1.72 -13.66
C LEU A 136 7.96 0.60 -12.73
N PRO A 137 7.41 0.89 -11.54
CA PRO A 137 6.85 -0.14 -10.66
C PRO A 137 5.56 -0.73 -11.24
N ARG A 138 5.21 -1.96 -10.84
CA ARG A 138 3.91 -2.55 -11.19
C ARG A 138 2.77 -1.67 -10.65
N PRO A 139 1.78 -1.28 -11.47
CA PRO A 139 0.61 -0.56 -10.96
C PRO A 139 -0.25 -1.45 -10.05
N SER A 140 -0.73 -0.89 -8.95
CA SER A 140 -1.53 -1.60 -7.94
C SER A 140 -2.95 -2.00 -8.39
N VAL A 141 -3.41 -1.52 -9.56
CA VAL A 141 -4.77 -1.77 -10.08
C VAL A 141 -4.79 -1.89 -11.61
N CYS A 142 -5.53 -2.88 -12.15
CA CYS A 142 -5.63 -3.13 -13.60
C CYS A 142 -6.62 -2.17 -14.32
N PHE A 143 -6.29 -0.89 -14.31
CA PHE A 143 -6.70 0.14 -15.29
C PHE A 143 -5.74 1.35 -15.25
N HIS A 144 -4.52 1.10 -14.78
CA HIS A 144 -3.40 2.02 -14.80
C HIS A 144 -2.46 1.66 -15.95
N VAL A 145 -2.04 2.67 -16.71
CA VAL A 145 -1.06 2.57 -17.80
C VAL A 145 -0.12 3.77 -17.72
N TYR A 146 1.18 3.53 -17.91
CA TYR A 146 2.14 4.61 -18.10
C TYR A 146 2.02 5.17 -19.52
N CYS A 147 1.64 6.45 -19.60
CA CYS A 147 1.51 7.18 -20.86
C CYS A 147 2.87 7.46 -21.51
N GLY A 148 2.90 7.47 -22.83
CA GLY A 148 3.94 8.18 -23.60
C GLY A 148 3.37 9.36 -24.37
N HIS A 149 4.17 10.39 -24.60
CA HIS A 149 3.81 11.61 -25.32
C HIS A 149 4.83 11.91 -26.42
N PHE A 150 4.36 12.45 -27.54
CA PHE A 150 5.21 13.11 -28.53
C PHE A 150 5.35 14.58 -28.11
N TYR A 151 6.56 14.98 -27.73
CA TYR A 151 6.85 16.38 -27.47
C TYR A 151 7.12 17.11 -28.79
N ASP A 152 6.76 18.39 -28.85
CA ASP A 152 6.89 19.18 -30.07
C ASP A 152 8.37 19.41 -30.41
N ILE A 153 8.73 19.40 -31.70
CA ILE A 153 10.09 19.74 -32.16
C ILE A 153 10.18 21.25 -32.33
N CYS A 154 11.33 21.84 -31.99
CA CYS A 154 11.55 23.28 -32.11
C CYS A 154 11.47 23.78 -33.55
N ASP A 155 11.04 25.04 -33.71
CA ASP A 155 11.12 25.74 -34.99
C ASP A 155 12.54 26.27 -35.20
N GLU A 156 13.17 25.93 -36.34
CA GLU A 156 14.42 26.55 -36.79
C GLU A 156 14.13 27.97 -37.31
N VAL A 157 14.55 28.99 -36.55
CA VAL A 157 14.36 30.38 -36.99
C VAL A 157 15.44 30.80 -37.97
N GLU A 158 15.04 31.14 -39.21
CA GLU A 158 15.93 31.70 -40.24
C GLU A 158 16.67 32.96 -39.72
N CYS A 159 17.94 32.81 -39.39
CA CYS A 159 18.77 33.92 -38.92
C CYS A 159 19.15 34.85 -40.09
N LYS A 160 18.42 35.97 -40.23
CA LYS A 160 18.62 36.95 -41.32
C LYS A 160 19.66 38.00 -40.95
N GLY A 161 20.94 37.68 -41.17
CA GLY A 161 22.04 38.63 -41.05
C GLY A 161 23.39 38.11 -41.57
N PRO A 162 24.35 39.00 -41.92
CA PRO A 162 25.66 38.61 -42.45
C PRO A 162 26.62 38.00 -41.41
N HIS A 163 26.17 37.78 -40.17
CA HIS A 163 26.95 37.24 -39.04
C HIS A 163 26.19 36.14 -38.26
N CYS A 164 25.28 35.41 -38.91
CA CYS A 164 24.68 34.21 -38.35
C CYS A 164 25.57 32.99 -38.61
N GLN A 165 25.83 32.15 -37.61
CA GLN A 165 26.66 30.94 -37.75
C GLN A 165 25.89 29.62 -37.72
N ASP A 166 24.65 29.60 -37.22
CA ASP A 166 23.69 28.49 -37.35
C ASP A 166 22.24 29.01 -37.14
N PRO A 167 21.19 28.28 -37.55
CA PRO A 167 19.81 28.60 -37.20
C PRO A 167 19.56 28.38 -35.70
N GLU A 168 18.76 29.27 -35.09
CA GLU A 168 18.42 29.16 -33.67
C GLU A 168 17.12 28.36 -33.54
N CYS A 169 17.24 27.13 -33.02
CA CYS A 169 16.13 26.26 -32.63
C CYS A 169 15.38 26.89 -31.44
N ARG A 170 14.10 27.22 -31.64
CA ARG A 170 13.27 27.89 -30.62
C ARG A 170 12.00 27.11 -30.31
N CYS A 171 11.71 26.99 -29.02
CA CYS A 171 10.53 26.34 -28.48
C CYS A 171 9.38 27.33 -28.24
N ALA A 172 8.16 26.82 -28.19
CA ALA A 172 6.97 27.60 -27.88
C ALA A 172 6.99 28.14 -26.43
N SER A 173 6.20 29.19 -26.15
CA SER A 173 6.04 29.68 -24.77
C SER A 173 5.44 28.58 -23.88
N GLY A 174 5.97 28.42 -22.67
CA GLY A 174 5.65 27.29 -21.77
C GLY A 174 6.52 26.04 -22.00
N THR A 175 7.46 26.06 -22.95
CA THR A 175 8.37 24.92 -23.21
C THR A 175 9.85 25.34 -23.28
N ILE A 176 10.76 24.41 -23.02
CA ILE A 176 12.22 24.57 -23.04
C ILE A 176 12.89 23.50 -23.87
N LEU A 177 14.07 23.82 -24.41
CA LEU A 177 14.82 22.89 -25.24
C LEU A 177 15.42 21.73 -24.42
N GLY A 178 15.18 20.51 -24.89
CA GLY A 178 15.61 19.28 -24.24
C GLY A 178 17.10 18.94 -24.43
N PRO A 179 17.58 17.85 -23.80
CA PRO A 179 18.99 17.44 -23.85
C PRO A 179 19.49 17.03 -25.25
N ASP A 180 18.58 16.78 -26.18
CA ASP A 180 18.82 16.47 -27.59
C ASP A 180 19.06 17.71 -28.46
N GLY A 181 18.77 18.91 -27.93
CA GLY A 181 18.86 20.17 -28.65
C GLY A 181 17.78 20.38 -29.71
N GLN A 182 16.69 19.60 -29.72
CA GLN A 182 15.59 19.72 -30.71
C GLN A 182 14.19 19.58 -30.10
N THR A 183 14.00 18.69 -29.12
CA THR A 183 12.69 18.44 -28.50
C THR A 183 12.34 19.54 -27.50
N CYS A 184 11.13 20.08 -27.59
CA CYS A 184 10.61 21.10 -26.67
C CYS A 184 9.83 20.45 -25.53
N LEU A 185 10.48 20.36 -24.37
CA LEU A 185 9.92 19.80 -23.14
C LEU A 185 9.08 20.85 -22.42
N ASP A 186 7.99 20.40 -21.81
CA ASP A 186 7.07 21.22 -21.04
C ASP A 186 7.75 21.80 -19.77
N VAL A 187 7.53 23.08 -19.49
CA VAL A 187 8.09 23.74 -18.29
C VAL A 187 7.12 23.55 -17.13
N ASN A 188 7.52 22.75 -16.14
CA ASN A 188 6.72 22.60 -14.93
C ASN A 188 6.80 23.86 -14.05
N GLU A 189 5.87 24.81 -14.23
CA GLU A 189 5.87 26.04 -13.44
C GLU A 189 5.46 25.81 -11.97
N CYS A 190 4.92 24.63 -11.62
CA CYS A 190 4.61 24.28 -10.23
C CYS A 190 5.85 24.05 -9.36
N GLU A 191 7.00 23.69 -9.96
CA GLU A 191 8.27 23.54 -9.22
C GLU A 191 8.81 24.88 -8.69
N ARG A 192 8.31 26.01 -9.21
CA ARG A 192 8.70 27.35 -8.78
C ARG A 192 7.57 28.02 -8.03
N ASP A 193 7.75 28.23 -6.73
CA ASP A 193 6.81 28.96 -5.86
C ASP A 193 5.39 28.38 -5.87
N ASN A 194 5.26 27.06 -6.05
CA ASN A 194 3.97 26.36 -6.26
C ASN A 194 3.14 26.96 -7.41
N GLY A 195 3.77 27.55 -8.43
CA GLY A 195 3.09 28.34 -9.44
C GLY A 195 2.28 29.51 -8.87
N GLY A 196 2.59 30.05 -7.69
CA GLY A 196 1.74 31.03 -7.01
C GLY A 196 0.33 30.53 -6.67
N CYS A 197 0.10 29.22 -6.66
CA CYS A 197 -1.14 28.61 -6.18
C CYS A 197 -1.16 28.58 -4.65
N ALA A 198 -2.30 28.90 -4.03
CA ALA A 198 -2.42 28.91 -2.58
C ALA A 198 -2.33 27.52 -1.94
N GLU A 199 -2.68 26.46 -2.68
CA GLU A 199 -2.68 25.07 -2.20
C GLU A 199 -2.04 24.10 -3.20
N VAL A 200 -2.79 23.64 -4.21
CA VAL A 200 -2.31 22.65 -5.16
C VAL A 200 -2.03 23.32 -6.50
N CYS A 201 -0.88 23.02 -7.09
CA CYS A 201 -0.56 23.38 -8.46
C CYS A 201 -0.54 22.12 -9.33
N VAL A 202 -1.25 22.16 -10.45
CA VAL A 202 -1.29 21.07 -11.44
C VAL A 202 -0.68 21.57 -12.74
N ASN A 203 0.39 20.91 -13.16
CA ASN A 203 1.06 21.19 -14.42
C ASN A 203 0.21 20.72 -15.61
N THR A 204 0.15 21.51 -16.67
CA THR A 204 -0.67 21.29 -17.87
C THR A 204 0.14 21.57 -19.14
N LYS A 205 -0.24 21.06 -20.32
CA LYS A 205 0.58 21.30 -21.53
C LYS A 205 0.72 22.80 -21.83
N GLY A 206 1.93 23.33 -21.68
CA GLY A 206 2.34 24.72 -21.91
C GLY A 206 1.88 25.73 -20.86
N SER A 207 1.43 25.30 -19.68
CA SER A 207 0.91 26.17 -18.61
C SER A 207 0.68 25.39 -17.31
N ARG A 208 0.09 26.01 -16.30
CA ARG A 208 -0.38 25.37 -15.08
C ARG A 208 -1.76 25.88 -14.67
N ARG A 209 -2.43 25.15 -13.80
CA ARG A 209 -3.62 25.61 -13.08
C ARG A 209 -3.50 25.38 -11.59
N CYS A 210 -4.27 26.12 -10.81
CA CYS A 210 -4.38 25.91 -9.37
C CYS A 210 -5.62 25.08 -9.05
N GLU A 211 -5.48 24.18 -8.09
CA GLU A 211 -6.57 23.40 -7.51
C GLU A 211 -6.56 23.59 -5.99
N CYS A 212 -7.71 23.31 -5.37
CA CYS A 212 -7.88 23.44 -3.94
C CYS A 212 -8.08 22.07 -3.30
N GLY A 213 -7.64 21.92 -2.06
CA GLY A 213 -7.83 20.70 -1.29
C GLY A 213 -9.30 20.42 -0.98
N PRO A 214 -9.61 19.21 -0.46
CA PRO A 214 -10.98 18.77 -0.20
C PRO A 214 -11.83 19.80 0.58
N GLY A 215 -13.03 20.08 0.06
CA GLY A 215 -13.99 21.00 0.69
C GLY A 215 -13.69 22.50 0.51
N ARG A 216 -12.78 22.86 -0.40
CA ARG A 216 -12.45 24.25 -0.77
C ARG A 216 -12.68 24.49 -2.26
N VAL A 217 -12.89 25.76 -2.63
CA VAL A 217 -13.11 26.20 -4.02
C VAL A 217 -12.10 27.25 -4.42
N LEU A 218 -11.70 27.21 -5.70
CA LEU A 218 -10.80 28.19 -6.28
C LEU A 218 -11.47 29.56 -6.39
N GLY A 219 -10.74 30.60 -6.02
CA GLY A 219 -11.17 31.98 -6.08
C GLY A 219 -11.24 32.51 -7.51
N ILE A 220 -11.90 33.66 -7.65
CA ILE A 220 -12.05 34.38 -8.94
C ILE A 220 -10.68 34.80 -9.52
N ASP A 221 -9.65 34.90 -8.68
CA ASP A 221 -8.27 35.17 -9.07
C ASP A 221 -7.56 33.95 -9.72
N GLY A 222 -8.17 32.77 -9.70
CA GLY A 222 -7.57 31.53 -10.22
C GLY A 222 -6.41 30.98 -9.39
N HIS A 223 -6.18 31.52 -8.18
CA HIS A 223 -4.99 31.22 -7.37
C HIS A 223 -5.30 30.98 -5.88
N SER A 224 -6.23 31.73 -5.30
CA SER A 224 -6.60 31.63 -3.88
C SER A 224 -7.62 30.51 -3.64
N CYS A 225 -7.52 29.79 -2.51
CA CYS A 225 -8.50 28.78 -2.13
C CYS A 225 -9.43 29.26 -1.00
N GLY A 226 -10.72 29.39 -1.28
CA GLY A 226 -11.76 29.76 -0.33
C GLY A 226 -12.47 28.54 0.28
N ALA A 227 -13.04 28.69 1.48
CA ALA A 227 -13.96 27.69 2.00
C ALA A 227 -15.29 27.74 1.23
N ILE A 228 -15.90 26.59 0.95
CA ILE A 228 -17.19 26.53 0.27
C ILE A 228 -18.29 27.12 1.17
N GLN A 229 -18.95 28.20 0.73
CA GLN A 229 -19.98 28.89 1.50
C GLN A 229 -21.37 28.33 1.20
N GLY A 230 -21.65 27.12 1.70
CA GLY A 230 -22.96 26.49 1.61
C GLY A 230 -23.26 25.79 0.28
N CYS A 231 -24.43 25.16 0.21
CA CYS A 231 -24.87 24.35 -0.94
C CYS A 231 -25.05 25.13 -2.26
N HIS A 232 -25.08 26.46 -2.23
CA HIS A 232 -25.30 27.29 -3.41
C HIS A 232 -24.06 27.40 -4.32
N THR A 233 -22.87 27.12 -3.79
CA THR A 233 -21.62 27.07 -4.57
C THR A 233 -21.21 25.61 -4.69
N ASP A 234 -21.11 25.11 -5.92
CA ASP A 234 -20.64 23.76 -6.24
C ASP A 234 -21.32 22.62 -5.45
N ASN A 235 -22.63 22.73 -5.18
CA ASN A 235 -23.38 21.80 -4.32
C ASN A 235 -22.75 21.60 -2.92
N GLY A 236 -22.02 22.58 -2.39
CA GLY A 236 -21.26 22.41 -1.14
C GLY A 236 -19.97 21.57 -1.27
N GLY A 237 -19.60 21.17 -2.48
CA GLY A 237 -18.63 20.11 -2.74
C GLY A 237 -19.18 18.72 -2.44
N CYS A 238 -20.51 18.54 -2.30
CA CYS A 238 -21.12 17.24 -2.04
C CYS A 238 -21.30 16.44 -3.33
N SER A 239 -20.95 15.14 -3.36
CA SER A 239 -21.10 14.34 -4.58
C SER A 239 -22.54 14.00 -4.96
N HIS A 240 -23.49 14.17 -4.03
CA HIS A 240 -24.92 13.92 -4.25
C HIS A 240 -25.81 15.02 -3.67
N GLY A 241 -26.31 14.86 -2.44
CA GLY A 241 -27.21 15.81 -1.81
C GLY A 241 -26.48 16.78 -0.89
N CYS A 242 -26.94 18.02 -0.83
CA CYS A 242 -26.47 19.03 0.11
C CYS A 242 -27.67 19.68 0.81
N SER A 243 -27.57 19.88 2.12
CA SER A 243 -28.60 20.54 2.95
C SER A 243 -28.00 21.61 3.85
N VAL A 244 -28.57 22.81 3.82
CA VAL A 244 -28.17 23.96 4.66
C VAL A 244 -28.71 23.80 6.08
N LEU A 245 -27.88 24.09 7.09
CA LEU A 245 -28.12 23.89 8.52
C LEU A 245 -27.76 25.16 9.30
N GLN A 246 -28.73 26.07 9.47
CA GLN A 246 -28.53 27.38 10.13
C GLN A 246 -27.36 28.18 9.51
N ASP A 247 -26.17 28.13 10.11
CA ASP A 247 -24.95 28.82 9.68
C ASP A 247 -23.93 27.89 8.98
N THR A 248 -24.28 26.61 8.76
CA THR A 248 -23.43 25.59 8.12
C THR A 248 -24.20 24.79 7.07
N PHE A 249 -23.63 23.70 6.56
CA PHE A 249 -24.27 22.80 5.61
C PHE A 249 -23.66 21.39 5.69
N GLN A 250 -24.43 20.39 5.29
CA GLN A 250 -24.04 18.97 5.37
C GLN A 250 -24.42 18.23 4.08
N CYS A 251 -23.53 17.33 3.66
CA CYS A 251 -23.78 16.42 2.55
C CYS A 251 -24.62 15.21 2.99
N HIS A 252 -25.50 14.72 2.12
CA HIS A 252 -26.33 13.55 2.38
C HIS A 252 -26.42 12.63 1.16
N CYS A 253 -26.47 11.33 1.43
CA CYS A 253 -26.37 10.30 0.40
C CYS A 253 -27.72 9.68 0.04
N PRO A 254 -27.89 9.21 -1.21
CA PRO A 254 -29.00 8.34 -1.59
C PRO A 254 -29.07 7.07 -0.75
N ARG A 255 -30.23 6.40 -0.74
CA ARG A 255 -30.42 5.15 0.01
C ARG A 255 -29.42 4.08 -0.43
N GLY A 256 -28.73 3.49 0.55
CA GLY A 256 -27.74 2.42 0.31
C GLY A 256 -26.34 2.93 -0.05
N LEU A 257 -26.10 4.24 -0.01
CA LEU A 257 -24.77 4.84 -0.01
C LEU A 257 -24.48 5.50 1.35
N GLU A 258 -23.21 5.51 1.73
CA GLU A 258 -22.71 6.10 2.97
C GLU A 258 -21.79 7.28 2.65
N LEU A 259 -21.73 8.28 3.54
CA LEU A 259 -20.87 9.44 3.36
C LEU A 259 -19.43 9.09 3.76
N GLY A 260 -18.47 9.37 2.88
CA GLY A 260 -17.05 9.10 3.10
C GLY A 260 -16.41 10.00 4.17
N GLU A 261 -15.14 9.72 4.48
CA GLU A 261 -14.39 10.42 5.53
C GLU A 261 -14.20 11.92 5.27
N ASP A 262 -14.21 12.32 4.00
CA ASP A 262 -14.19 13.72 3.57
C ASP A 262 -15.47 14.49 3.93
N GLN A 263 -16.52 13.81 4.38
CA GLN A 263 -17.88 14.32 4.59
C GLN A 263 -18.50 14.96 3.34
N ARG A 264 -18.02 14.59 2.15
CA ARG A 264 -18.43 15.13 0.84
C ARG A 264 -18.90 14.05 -0.11
N THR A 265 -18.16 12.94 -0.18
CA THR A 265 -18.31 11.94 -1.24
C THR A 265 -19.10 10.73 -0.74
N CYS A 266 -20.26 10.48 -1.35
CA CYS A 266 -21.01 9.25 -1.11
C CYS A 266 -20.34 8.04 -1.76
N GLN A 267 -20.06 7.02 -0.96
CA GLN A 267 -19.40 5.77 -1.32
C GLN A 267 -20.29 4.56 -1.04
N VAL A 268 -19.97 3.43 -1.66
CA VAL A 268 -20.66 2.16 -1.41
C VAL A 268 -20.22 1.58 -0.06
N PRO A 269 -21.13 1.05 0.78
CA PRO A 269 -20.75 0.40 2.03
C PRO A 269 -19.82 -0.80 1.79
N VAL A 270 -18.65 -0.77 2.45
CA VAL A 270 -17.67 -1.86 2.47
C VAL A 270 -17.42 -2.26 3.91
N GLN A 271 -17.62 -3.53 4.24
CA GLN A 271 -17.30 -4.09 5.56
C GLN A 271 -16.03 -4.92 5.45
N CYS A 272 -14.95 -4.44 6.05
CA CYS A 272 -13.64 -5.08 6.04
C CYS A 272 -13.45 -5.93 7.31
N SER A 273 -13.24 -7.24 7.15
CA SER A 273 -12.77 -8.13 8.23
C SER A 273 -11.59 -8.98 7.75
N PRO A 274 -10.81 -9.61 8.66
CA PRO A 274 -9.63 -10.39 8.29
C PRO A 274 -9.96 -11.60 7.41
N SER A 275 -11.12 -12.20 7.64
CA SER A 275 -11.60 -13.41 6.94
C SER A 275 -12.51 -13.11 5.76
N SER A 276 -13.21 -11.96 5.76
CA SER A 276 -14.13 -11.57 4.69
C SER A 276 -14.23 -10.05 4.52
N ILE A 277 -14.23 -9.60 3.28
CA ILE A 277 -14.54 -8.25 2.82
C ILE A 277 -15.88 -8.34 2.10
N GLU A 278 -16.88 -7.60 2.60
CA GLU A 278 -18.23 -7.57 2.03
C GLU A 278 -18.54 -6.21 1.44
N VAL A 279 -18.93 -6.19 0.15
CA VAL A 279 -19.28 -4.97 -0.60
C VAL A 279 -20.73 -5.07 -1.03
N SER A 280 -21.57 -4.15 -0.55
CA SER A 280 -23.02 -4.17 -0.79
C SER A 280 -23.46 -3.06 -1.72
N VAL A 281 -23.51 -3.34 -3.02
CA VAL A 281 -23.86 -2.33 -4.04
C VAL A 281 -25.39 -2.24 -4.23
N PRO A 282 -26.03 -1.08 -4.03
CA PRO A 282 -27.47 -0.89 -4.29
C PRO A 282 -27.85 -1.21 -5.75
N LYS A 283 -28.95 -1.96 -5.96
CA LYS A 283 -29.41 -2.29 -7.32
C LYS A 283 -29.81 -1.09 -8.16
N GLU A 284 -30.29 -0.03 -7.51
CA GLU A 284 -30.71 1.21 -8.17
C GLU A 284 -29.54 1.87 -8.92
N LEU A 285 -28.30 1.72 -8.43
CA LEU A 285 -27.09 2.23 -9.07
C LEU A 285 -26.59 1.35 -10.23
N VAL A 286 -26.87 0.04 -10.18
CA VAL A 286 -26.28 -0.93 -11.11
C VAL A 286 -27.22 -1.42 -12.20
N GLY A 287 -28.51 -1.04 -12.20
CA GLY A 287 -29.39 -1.07 -13.38
C GLY A 287 -29.57 -2.43 -14.10
N GLY A 288 -29.17 -3.55 -13.49
CA GLY A 288 -29.18 -4.89 -14.10
C GLY A 288 -27.80 -5.46 -14.52
N LEU A 289 -26.70 -4.76 -14.27
CA LEU A 289 -25.33 -5.26 -14.45
C LEU A 289 -25.06 -6.52 -13.59
N GLU A 290 -24.25 -7.44 -14.11
CA GLU A 290 -23.56 -8.45 -13.30
C GLU A 290 -22.26 -7.88 -12.76
N LEU A 291 -22.10 -7.93 -11.44
CA LEU A 291 -20.89 -7.49 -10.75
C LEU A 291 -19.95 -8.67 -10.53
N PHE A 292 -18.66 -8.43 -10.71
CA PHE A 292 -17.58 -9.39 -10.43
C PHE A 292 -16.32 -8.67 -9.97
N LEU A 293 -15.41 -9.39 -9.30
CA LEU A 293 -14.13 -8.84 -8.82
C LEU A 293 -13.02 -8.99 -9.86
N SER A 294 -11.80 -8.53 -9.55
CA SER A 294 -10.60 -8.71 -10.40
C SER A 294 -10.47 -10.14 -10.94
N ASN A 295 -10.81 -11.16 -10.14
CA ASN A 295 -11.10 -12.50 -10.65
C ASN A 295 -12.61 -12.64 -11.01
N SER A 296 -12.91 -12.76 -12.30
CA SER A 296 -14.28 -12.90 -12.86
C SER A 296 -15.05 -14.16 -12.43
N SER A 297 -14.39 -15.08 -11.71
CA SER A 297 -15.05 -16.23 -11.07
C SER A 297 -15.83 -15.81 -9.83
N CYS A 298 -15.39 -14.75 -9.15
CA CYS A 298 -16.07 -14.19 -7.98
C CYS A 298 -17.13 -13.17 -8.42
N ARG A 299 -18.39 -13.59 -8.42
CA ARG A 299 -19.54 -12.79 -8.86
C ARG A 299 -20.38 -12.34 -7.67
N GLY A 300 -20.96 -11.15 -7.78
CA GLY A 300 -21.88 -10.60 -6.78
C GLY A 300 -23.22 -11.33 -6.77
N ILE A 301 -23.71 -11.63 -5.57
CA ILE A 301 -24.98 -12.30 -5.32
C ILE A 301 -26.04 -11.24 -5.02
N SER A 302 -27.08 -11.18 -5.84
CA SER A 302 -28.20 -10.25 -5.65
C SER A 302 -29.16 -10.75 -4.57
N ASN A 303 -29.33 -10.02 -3.46
CA ASN A 303 -30.29 -10.38 -2.40
C ASN A 303 -31.75 -9.96 -2.69
N GLY A 304 -31.95 -9.08 -3.68
CA GLY A 304 -33.25 -8.44 -3.94
C GLY A 304 -33.12 -6.94 -4.10
N THR A 305 -32.49 -6.25 -3.15
CA THR A 305 -32.27 -4.80 -3.12
C THR A 305 -30.82 -4.40 -3.39
N HIS A 306 -29.86 -5.25 -3.01
CA HIS A 306 -28.42 -5.04 -3.21
C HIS A 306 -27.80 -6.21 -3.99
N VAL A 307 -26.60 -5.98 -4.52
CA VAL A 307 -25.68 -6.98 -5.05
C VAL A 307 -24.49 -7.04 -4.10
N ASN A 308 -24.38 -8.15 -3.38
CA ASN A 308 -23.35 -8.35 -2.37
C ASN A 308 -22.19 -9.16 -2.95
N LEU A 309 -20.97 -8.65 -2.86
CA LEU A 309 -19.75 -9.39 -3.15
C LEU A 309 -19.07 -9.73 -1.82
N ASN A 310 -18.73 -11.00 -1.59
CA ASN A 310 -17.97 -11.46 -0.44
C ASN A 310 -16.70 -12.14 -0.95
N PHE A 311 -15.55 -11.68 -0.46
CA PHE A 311 -14.22 -12.16 -0.79
C PHE A 311 -13.28 -11.94 0.40
N SER A 312 -11.98 -12.15 0.25
CA SER A 312 -11.00 -11.92 1.32
C SER A 312 -9.65 -11.48 0.76
N LEU A 313 -8.72 -11.13 1.65
CA LEU A 313 -7.33 -10.79 1.32
C LEU A 313 -6.58 -11.89 0.53
N LYS A 314 -7.07 -13.14 0.56
CA LYS A 314 -6.45 -14.30 -0.12
C LYS A 314 -7.16 -14.73 -1.41
N THR A 315 -8.34 -14.18 -1.69
CA THR A 315 -9.25 -14.71 -2.72
C THR A 315 -9.60 -13.64 -3.75
N CYS A 316 -10.22 -14.06 -4.85
CA CYS A 316 -10.81 -13.16 -5.85
C CYS A 316 -9.87 -12.13 -6.51
N GLY A 317 -8.56 -12.35 -6.46
CA GLY A 317 -7.57 -11.43 -7.04
C GLY A 317 -7.35 -10.15 -6.25
N THR A 318 -7.59 -10.18 -4.93
CA THR A 318 -7.22 -9.08 -4.02
C THR A 318 -5.70 -8.93 -4.00
N VAL A 319 -5.21 -7.71 -4.22
CA VAL A 319 -3.80 -7.34 -4.05
C VAL A 319 -3.61 -6.90 -2.60
N VAL A 320 -2.51 -7.30 -1.97
CA VAL A 320 -2.24 -6.98 -0.56
C VAL A 320 -0.83 -6.40 -0.44
N GLU A 321 -0.75 -5.17 0.05
CA GLU A 321 0.49 -4.43 0.22
C GLU A 321 0.66 -4.00 1.68
N VAL A 322 1.90 -3.78 2.13
CA VAL A 322 2.19 -3.29 3.49
C VAL A 322 2.81 -1.91 3.38
N VAL A 323 2.01 -0.88 3.71
CA VAL A 323 2.38 0.52 3.56
C VAL A 323 2.52 1.14 4.94
N ARG A 324 3.76 1.53 5.30
CA ARG A 324 4.10 2.15 6.59
C ARG A 324 3.61 1.32 7.79
N ASP A 325 2.59 1.77 8.49
CA ASP A 325 1.97 1.22 9.70
C ASP A 325 0.72 0.37 9.43
N LYS A 326 0.31 0.19 8.17
CA LYS A 326 -0.90 -0.54 7.79
C LYS A 326 -0.65 -1.64 6.74
N ILE A 327 -1.56 -2.62 6.72
CA ILE A 327 -1.75 -3.59 5.65
C ILE A 327 -2.93 -3.08 4.81
N VAL A 328 -2.76 -2.98 3.49
CA VAL A 328 -3.76 -2.44 2.57
C VAL A 328 -4.15 -3.55 1.59
N GLY A 329 -5.41 -3.98 1.64
CA GLY A 329 -5.99 -4.92 0.69
C GLY A 329 -6.85 -4.20 -0.34
N THR A 330 -6.51 -4.32 -1.63
CA THR A 330 -7.23 -3.67 -2.74
C THR A 330 -7.86 -4.71 -3.69
N ASN A 331 -9.06 -4.43 -4.17
CA ASN A 331 -9.73 -5.20 -5.23
C ASN A 331 -10.62 -4.26 -6.06
N LEU A 332 -11.13 -4.71 -7.20
CA LEU A 332 -11.94 -3.91 -8.11
C LEU A 332 -13.25 -4.61 -8.44
N VAL A 333 -14.37 -4.02 -8.05
CA VAL A 333 -15.70 -4.48 -8.49
C VAL A 333 -15.98 -3.89 -9.87
N THR A 334 -16.15 -4.76 -10.85
CA THR A 334 -16.54 -4.43 -12.23
C THR A 334 -17.98 -4.87 -12.51
N GLY A 335 -18.79 -4.00 -13.09
CA GLY A 335 -20.14 -4.33 -13.59
C GLY A 335 -20.19 -4.40 -15.11
N LEU A 336 -20.71 -5.52 -15.66
CA LEU A 336 -20.98 -5.68 -17.10
C LEU A 336 -22.46 -5.99 -17.38
N PRO A 337 -23.01 -5.61 -18.56
CA PRO A 337 -24.37 -5.94 -18.93
C PRO A 337 -24.61 -7.45 -19.00
N LYS A 338 -25.80 -7.90 -18.57
CA LYS A 338 -26.22 -9.31 -18.74
C LYS A 338 -26.41 -9.66 -20.21
N SER A 339 -25.50 -10.46 -20.76
CA SER A 339 -25.63 -11.02 -22.11
C SER A 339 -26.58 -12.22 -22.11
N SER A 340 -27.85 -11.99 -22.45
CA SER A 340 -28.83 -13.08 -22.64
C SER A 340 -28.56 -13.83 -23.96
N PRO A 341 -28.40 -15.17 -23.96
CA PRO A 341 -28.28 -15.92 -25.20
C PRO A 341 -29.65 -16.03 -25.89
N GLY A 342 -29.84 -15.27 -26.97
CA GLY A 342 -30.94 -15.49 -27.91
C GLY A 342 -31.87 -14.31 -28.23
N SER A 343 -31.60 -13.08 -27.78
CA SER A 343 -32.39 -11.91 -28.22
C SER A 343 -31.76 -11.22 -29.43
N SER A 344 -32.42 -11.30 -30.58
CA SER A 344 -32.07 -10.55 -31.78
C SER A 344 -32.64 -9.13 -31.71
N GLY A 345 -31.77 -8.13 -31.53
CA GLY A 345 -32.07 -6.74 -31.92
C GLY A 345 -32.98 -5.92 -31.01
N ASP A 346 -32.52 -5.64 -29.78
CA ASP A 346 -32.77 -4.36 -29.09
C ASP A 346 -31.38 -3.72 -28.89
N VAL A 347 -30.94 -2.73 -29.68
CA VAL A 347 -31.40 -1.33 -29.71
C VAL A 347 -31.20 -0.66 -28.34
N ILE A 348 -30.03 0.00 -28.20
CA ILE A 348 -29.50 0.70 -27.02
C ILE A 348 -28.95 -0.21 -25.91
N VAL A 349 -27.68 -0.65 -26.08
CA VAL A 349 -26.83 -1.02 -24.93
C VAL A 349 -26.25 0.27 -24.34
N ARG A 350 -26.62 0.61 -23.11
CA ARG A 350 -26.00 1.74 -22.39
C ARG A 350 -24.69 1.26 -21.75
N THR A 351 -23.57 1.76 -22.26
CA THR A 351 -22.19 1.45 -21.84
C THR A 351 -21.80 2.10 -20.52
N SER A 352 -22.57 1.88 -19.45
CA SER A 352 -22.16 2.19 -18.08
C SER A 352 -21.49 0.97 -17.46
N LYS A 353 -20.19 0.78 -17.73
CA LYS A 353 -19.34 -0.19 -17.02
C LYS A 353 -19.09 0.36 -15.62
N LEU A 354 -19.73 -0.20 -14.60
CA LEU A 354 -19.44 0.17 -13.22
C LEU A 354 -17.99 -0.25 -12.89
N LEU A 355 -17.19 0.66 -12.37
CA LEU A 355 -15.92 0.37 -11.73
C LEU A 355 -15.96 0.97 -10.33
N LEU A 356 -15.82 0.12 -9.32
CA LEU A 356 -15.80 0.51 -7.91
C LEU A 356 -14.52 -0.08 -7.31
N PRO A 357 -13.46 0.73 -7.12
CA PRO A 357 -12.28 0.29 -6.38
C PRO A 357 -12.65 0.07 -4.91
N VAL A 358 -12.18 -1.02 -4.35
CA VAL A 358 -12.42 -1.42 -2.96
C VAL A 358 -11.06 -1.47 -2.28
N THR A 359 -10.92 -0.74 -1.18
CA THR A 359 -9.70 -0.70 -0.37
C THR A 359 -10.07 -0.95 1.08
N CYS A 360 -9.36 -1.86 1.74
CA CYS A 360 -9.50 -2.14 3.17
C CYS A 360 -8.13 -1.95 3.83
N GLU A 361 -8.06 -1.08 4.84
CA GLU A 361 -6.87 -0.88 5.66
C GLU A 361 -6.99 -1.62 7.00
N PHE A 362 -5.87 -2.21 7.45
CA PHE A 362 -5.76 -2.94 8.70
C PHE A 362 -4.46 -2.48 9.40
N PRO A 363 -4.48 -2.02 10.67
CA PRO A 363 -3.28 -1.55 11.37
C PRO A 363 -2.33 -2.72 11.64
N ARG A 364 -1.02 -2.49 11.75
CA ARG A 364 -0.03 -3.58 11.90
C ARG A 364 0.36 -3.96 13.34
N GLN A 365 -0.33 -3.40 14.35
CA GLN A 365 -0.06 -3.63 15.78
C GLN A 365 -1.38 -3.93 16.51
N TYR A 366 -1.41 -4.93 17.40
CA TYR A 366 -2.68 -5.49 17.90
C TYR A 366 -2.72 -5.93 19.36
N GLU A 367 -3.87 -5.67 19.97
CA GLU A 367 -4.26 -5.94 21.36
C GLU A 367 -5.40 -6.95 21.40
N VAL A 368 -5.33 -7.86 22.37
CA VAL A 368 -6.52 -8.61 22.81
C VAL A 368 -6.38 -8.91 24.30
N SER A 369 -6.82 -8.00 25.17
CA SER A 369 -6.88 -8.27 26.60
C SER A 369 -8.01 -9.26 26.93
N ASP A 370 -7.75 -10.57 26.76
CA ASP A 370 -8.73 -11.61 27.07
C ASP A 370 -8.57 -12.15 28.50
N GLY A 371 -9.62 -11.99 29.31
CA GLY A 371 -9.71 -12.50 30.67
C GLY A 371 -10.65 -13.70 30.71
N TYR A 372 -10.19 -14.81 31.30
CA TYR A 372 -10.84 -16.12 31.26
C TYR A 372 -12.38 -16.12 31.34
N LEU A 373 -13.03 -16.38 30.20
CA LEU A 373 -14.44 -16.79 30.13
C LEU A 373 -14.55 -18.15 29.43
N PRO A 374 -15.31 -19.11 29.97
CA PRO A 374 -15.38 -20.46 29.41
C PRO A 374 -16.24 -20.49 28.14
N SER A 375 -15.58 -20.48 26.98
CA SER A 375 -16.09 -21.00 25.70
C SER A 375 -17.55 -20.66 25.36
N LEU A 376 -17.83 -19.38 25.17
CA LEU A 376 -18.86 -18.93 24.23
C LEU A 376 -18.18 -18.03 23.20
N ARG A 377 -18.56 -18.16 21.93
CA ARG A 377 -18.12 -17.25 20.87
C ARG A 377 -18.70 -15.86 21.19
N SER A 378 -17.90 -15.02 21.83
CA SER A 378 -18.18 -13.60 22.04
C SER A 378 -17.52 -12.85 20.89
N ALA A 379 -18.24 -12.52 19.82
CA ALA A 379 -19.13 -11.37 19.75
C ALA A 379 -18.32 -10.07 19.88
N ALA A 380 -18.02 -9.45 18.74
CA ALA A 380 -17.42 -8.12 18.68
C ALA A 380 -18.34 -7.12 19.40
N LEU A 381 -17.74 -6.26 20.22
CA LEU A 381 -18.42 -5.09 20.77
C LEU A 381 -18.10 -3.90 19.87
N GLU A 382 -19.10 -3.42 19.13
CA GLU A 382 -19.02 -2.20 18.36
C GLU A 382 -19.12 -0.97 19.27
N LEU A 383 -18.21 -0.01 19.11
CA LEU A 383 -18.54 1.43 19.17
C LEU A 383 -17.73 2.16 18.09
N ALA A 384 -18.38 3.13 17.44
CA ALA A 384 -17.98 3.61 16.13
C ALA A 384 -16.86 4.66 16.15
N GLY A 385 -16.01 4.61 15.12
CA GLY A 385 -14.97 5.60 14.83
C GLY A 385 -14.06 5.15 13.70
N HIS A 386 -14.55 5.21 12.45
CA HIS A 386 -13.78 4.97 11.21
C HIS A 386 -13.39 3.49 10.98
N SER A 387 -13.14 3.10 9.73
CA SER A 387 -13.11 1.66 9.34
C SER A 387 -11.70 1.06 9.30
N GLU A 388 -11.32 0.33 10.35
CA GLU A 388 -10.10 -0.50 10.41
C GLU A 388 -10.40 -1.92 10.95
N GLY A 389 -9.73 -2.95 10.41
CA GLY A 389 -9.94 -4.36 10.79
C GLY A 389 -8.78 -5.02 11.56
N ILE A 390 -9.05 -6.05 12.38
CA ILE A 390 -8.08 -6.60 13.36
C ILE A 390 -7.61 -8.02 13.03
N PHE A 391 -6.32 -8.24 12.74
CA PHE A 391 -5.70 -9.56 12.58
C PHE A 391 -5.45 -10.22 13.96
N PRO A 392 -6.23 -11.24 14.39
CA PRO A 392 -6.23 -11.68 15.78
C PRO A 392 -5.09 -12.66 16.08
N PHE A 393 -4.47 -12.51 17.26
CA PHE A 393 -3.62 -13.51 17.88
C PHE A 393 -4.23 -13.97 19.21
N SER A 394 -4.14 -15.26 19.52
CA SER A 394 -4.47 -15.84 20.81
C SER A 394 -3.19 -16.17 21.62
N LEU A 395 -3.27 -16.02 22.95
CA LEU A 395 -2.27 -16.55 23.87
C LEU A 395 -2.81 -17.86 24.46
N GLU A 396 -2.38 -18.99 23.89
CA GLU A 396 -2.88 -20.31 24.24
C GLU A 396 -1.94 -21.04 25.21
N LEU A 397 -2.53 -21.76 26.17
CA LEU A 397 -1.81 -22.63 27.11
C LEU A 397 -1.97 -24.08 26.63
N PHE A 398 -0.87 -24.80 26.46
CA PHE A 398 -0.83 -26.15 25.91
C PHE A 398 -0.52 -27.20 26.98
N LYS A 399 -1.07 -28.41 26.81
CA LYS A 399 -0.86 -29.52 27.74
C LYS A 399 0.56 -30.10 27.71
N SER A 400 1.30 -29.89 26.61
CA SER A 400 2.57 -30.56 26.34
C SER A 400 3.41 -29.83 25.27
N ALA A 401 4.65 -30.30 25.06
CA ALA A 401 5.64 -29.71 24.15
C ALA A 401 5.35 -29.90 22.66
N GLU A 402 4.28 -30.62 22.30
CA GLU A 402 3.82 -30.80 20.92
C GLU A 402 2.95 -29.64 20.41
N PHE A 403 2.51 -28.74 21.31
CA PHE A 403 1.70 -27.54 21.00
C PHE A 403 0.45 -27.84 20.12
N SER A 404 -0.17 -29.00 20.33
CA SER A 404 -1.30 -29.50 19.55
C SER A 404 -2.65 -29.46 20.30
N GLU A 405 -2.62 -29.59 21.63
CA GLU A 405 -3.81 -29.58 22.48
C GLU A 405 -3.77 -28.43 23.50
N PRO A 406 -4.54 -27.35 23.27
CA PRO A 406 -4.71 -26.29 24.25
C PRO A 406 -5.63 -26.70 25.41
N TYR A 407 -5.45 -26.04 26.56
CA TYR A 407 -6.35 -26.13 27.71
C TYR A 407 -7.66 -25.39 27.44
N ARG A 408 -8.80 -26.07 27.62
CA ARG A 408 -10.15 -25.47 27.51
C ARG A 408 -10.72 -24.98 28.85
N THR A 409 -10.02 -25.25 29.95
CA THR A 409 -10.36 -24.86 31.33
C THR A 409 -9.09 -24.41 32.05
N PRO A 410 -9.17 -23.62 33.14
CA PRO A 410 -7.99 -23.02 33.75
C PRO A 410 -7.06 -24.15 34.24
N PRO A 411 -5.80 -24.21 33.77
CA PRO A 411 -4.94 -25.34 34.09
C PRO A 411 -4.60 -25.35 35.59
N GLN A 412 -4.69 -26.54 36.19
CA GLN A 412 -4.31 -26.78 37.58
C GLN A 412 -2.95 -27.49 37.59
N LEU A 413 -1.90 -26.75 37.94
CA LEU A 413 -0.51 -27.19 37.82
C LEU A 413 0.20 -27.14 39.19
N ARG A 414 1.27 -27.92 39.33
CA ARG A 414 2.17 -27.91 40.50
C ARG A 414 3.49 -27.25 40.12
N LEU A 415 4.23 -26.73 41.11
CA LEU A 415 5.51 -26.04 40.91
C LEU A 415 6.62 -26.88 40.23
N ARG A 416 6.47 -28.20 40.20
CA ARG A 416 7.38 -29.14 39.51
C ARG A 416 7.00 -29.41 38.05
N ASP A 417 5.83 -28.94 37.62
CA ASP A 417 5.31 -29.18 36.28
C ASP A 417 5.89 -28.11 35.31
N SER A 418 5.73 -28.33 34.00
CA SER A 418 6.08 -27.34 32.98
C SER A 418 4.83 -26.68 32.42
N LEU A 419 4.88 -25.36 32.26
CA LEU A 419 3.87 -24.59 31.55
C LEU A 419 4.33 -24.42 30.09
N PHE A 420 3.50 -24.89 29.16
CA PHE A 420 3.68 -24.66 27.73
C PHE A 420 2.69 -23.59 27.30
N PHE A 421 3.17 -22.55 26.63
CA PHE A 421 2.32 -21.48 26.10
C PHE A 421 2.76 -21.07 24.70
N GLY A 422 1.80 -20.66 23.89
CA GLY A 422 2.02 -20.27 22.50
C GLY A 422 1.26 -19.00 22.15
N VAL A 423 1.90 -18.15 21.36
CA VAL A 423 1.23 -17.08 20.62
C VAL A 423 0.85 -17.68 19.27
N GLU A 424 -0.45 -17.83 19.03
CA GLU A 424 -1.01 -18.40 17.80
C GLU A 424 -1.79 -17.34 17.00
N PRO A 425 -1.64 -17.26 15.67
CA PRO A 425 -2.49 -16.42 14.85
C PRO A 425 -3.83 -17.13 14.54
N GLN A 426 -4.94 -16.38 14.54
CA GLN A 426 -6.24 -16.94 14.16
C GLN A 426 -6.32 -17.29 12.66
N GLU A 427 -5.52 -16.61 11.83
CA GLU A 427 -5.37 -16.84 10.39
C GLU A 427 -3.88 -17.01 10.04
N ARG A 428 -3.51 -18.02 9.24
CA ARG A 428 -2.12 -18.22 8.80
C ARG A 428 -1.94 -17.62 7.41
N VAL A 429 -0.95 -16.76 7.23
CA VAL A 429 -0.70 -16.01 5.98
C VAL A 429 0.78 -16.16 5.59
N GLU A 430 1.04 -16.51 4.34
CA GLU A 430 2.40 -16.61 3.80
C GLU A 430 2.99 -15.21 3.57
N GLY A 431 4.32 -15.06 3.63
CA GLY A 431 4.98 -13.75 3.52
C GLY A 431 5.06 -12.95 4.83
N LEU A 432 4.35 -13.35 5.89
CA LEU A 432 4.37 -12.69 7.20
C LEU A 432 5.16 -13.49 8.26
N SER A 433 5.65 -12.76 9.26
CA SER A 433 6.38 -13.28 10.43
C SER A 433 5.98 -12.52 11.70
N ALA A 434 6.15 -13.12 12.87
CA ALA A 434 5.90 -12.46 14.15
C ALA A 434 7.10 -12.48 15.10
N LEU A 435 7.15 -11.49 16.00
CA LEU A 435 8.10 -11.36 17.11
C LEU A 435 7.30 -11.11 18.40
N VAL A 436 7.56 -11.91 19.44
CA VAL A 436 7.07 -11.59 20.79
C VAL A 436 8.01 -10.55 21.40
N GLU A 437 7.54 -9.30 21.50
CA GLU A 437 8.34 -8.20 22.08
C GLU A 437 8.51 -8.36 23.59
N SER A 438 7.45 -8.77 24.30
CA SER A 438 7.53 -9.02 25.73
C SER A 438 6.48 -10.02 26.18
N CYS A 439 6.79 -10.82 27.20
CA CYS A 439 5.83 -11.57 27.99
C CYS A 439 6.17 -11.39 29.47
N PHE A 440 5.18 -11.07 30.29
CA PHE A 440 5.32 -10.94 31.74
C PHE A 440 4.15 -11.60 32.46
N ALA A 441 4.35 -11.91 33.74
CA ALA A 441 3.33 -12.48 34.60
C ALA A 441 2.94 -11.53 35.72
N THR A 442 1.72 -11.71 36.23
CA THR A 442 1.10 -10.97 37.34
C THR A 442 0.31 -11.94 38.24
N PRO A 443 0.03 -11.56 39.51
CA PRO A 443 -0.77 -12.38 40.44
C PRO A 443 -2.29 -12.27 40.22
N SER A 444 -2.75 -11.38 39.35
CA SER A 444 -4.17 -11.10 39.05
C SER A 444 -4.31 -10.63 37.58
N PRO A 445 -5.52 -10.55 37.00
CA PRO A 445 -5.68 -10.30 35.56
C PRO A 445 -5.32 -8.87 35.10
N GLU A 446 -5.12 -7.94 36.03
CA GLU A 446 -4.77 -6.55 35.73
C GLU A 446 -3.29 -6.42 35.33
N ALA A 447 -3.06 -6.13 34.05
CA ALA A 447 -1.73 -6.10 33.46
C ALA A 447 -0.91 -4.83 33.75
N ASP A 448 -1.54 -3.77 34.23
CA ASP A 448 -0.96 -2.46 34.53
C ASP A 448 -0.31 -2.40 35.93
N GLN A 449 -0.48 -3.44 36.75
CA GLN A 449 0.08 -3.54 38.11
C GLN A 449 1.60 -3.30 38.18
N ALA A 450 2.04 -2.76 39.32
CA ALA A 450 3.46 -2.51 39.60
C ALA A 450 4.32 -3.78 39.69
N LEU A 451 3.73 -4.94 40.01
CA LEU A 451 4.43 -6.22 40.18
C LEU A 451 4.33 -7.07 38.89
N LYS A 452 5.30 -6.91 37.99
CA LYS A 452 5.40 -7.68 36.73
C LYS A 452 6.65 -8.56 36.73
N TYR A 453 6.48 -9.86 36.49
CA TYR A 453 7.60 -10.80 36.34
C TYR A 453 7.86 -11.08 34.86
N TYR A 454 8.90 -10.47 34.27
CA TYR A 454 9.18 -10.58 32.84
C TYR A 454 9.85 -11.91 32.47
N LEU A 455 9.18 -12.71 31.66
CA LEU A 455 9.71 -13.91 31.00
C LEU A 455 10.48 -13.53 29.73
N ILE A 456 9.93 -12.58 28.96
CA ILE A 456 10.49 -12.06 27.71
C ILE A 456 10.39 -10.53 27.75
N LYS A 457 11.42 -9.82 27.30
CA LYS A 457 11.46 -8.36 27.23
C LYS A 457 12.34 -7.90 26.06
N ASP A 458 11.89 -6.90 25.31
CA ASP A 458 12.57 -6.31 24.15
C ASP A 458 12.97 -7.34 23.05
N GLY A 459 12.17 -8.41 22.92
CA GLY A 459 12.43 -9.55 22.04
C GLY A 459 13.47 -10.54 22.57
N CYS A 460 13.93 -10.38 23.81
CA CYS A 460 14.89 -11.24 24.48
C CYS A 460 14.22 -12.08 25.58
N ILE A 461 14.60 -13.34 25.70
CA ILE A 461 14.31 -14.13 26.91
C ILE A 461 15.00 -13.45 28.10
N SER A 462 14.22 -13.12 29.14
CA SER A 462 14.66 -12.42 30.35
C SER A 462 14.80 -13.37 31.55
N ASP A 463 14.09 -14.50 31.52
CA ASP A 463 14.20 -15.60 32.50
C ASP A 463 14.90 -16.78 31.82
N GLU A 464 16.11 -17.15 32.29
CA GLU A 464 16.93 -18.20 31.69
C GLU A 464 16.29 -19.61 31.74
N THR A 465 15.22 -19.79 32.52
CA THR A 465 14.45 -21.05 32.55
C THR A 465 13.46 -21.18 31.38
N VAL A 466 13.15 -20.08 30.68
CA VAL A 466 12.25 -20.07 29.53
C VAL A 466 12.97 -20.64 28.31
N ARG A 467 12.32 -21.58 27.62
CA ARG A 467 12.79 -22.20 26.38
C ARG A 467 11.84 -21.88 25.24
N GLN A 468 12.36 -21.37 24.14
CA GLN A 468 11.60 -21.16 22.90
C GLN A 468 11.69 -22.41 22.01
N TYR A 469 10.55 -22.82 21.47
CA TYR A 469 10.41 -23.92 20.51
C TYR A 469 10.17 -23.37 19.10
N SER A 470 10.63 -24.11 18.09
CA SER A 470 10.40 -23.76 16.68
C SER A 470 9.01 -24.24 16.24
N ALA A 471 8.15 -23.31 15.86
CA ALA A 471 6.88 -23.61 15.23
C ALA A 471 7.09 -24.04 13.75
N LYS A 472 6.03 -24.57 13.12
CA LYS A 472 6.05 -24.97 11.70
C LYS A 472 5.98 -23.80 10.71
N ASP A 473 5.69 -22.60 11.21
CA ASP A 473 5.49 -21.38 10.43
C ASP A 473 6.14 -20.17 11.13
N HIS A 474 6.20 -19.05 10.42
CA HIS A 474 6.88 -17.84 10.89
C HIS A 474 6.03 -16.94 11.81
N LEU A 475 4.74 -17.24 12.01
CA LEU A 475 3.81 -16.44 12.82
C LEU A 475 3.67 -17.03 14.24
N SER A 476 3.42 -18.32 14.38
CA SER A 476 3.29 -18.98 15.68
C SER A 476 4.60 -18.94 16.47
N LYS A 477 4.54 -18.74 17.79
CA LYS A 477 5.71 -18.71 18.68
C LYS A 477 5.44 -19.49 19.96
N HIS A 478 6.24 -20.52 20.20
CA HIS A 478 6.04 -21.52 21.26
C HIS A 478 7.09 -21.40 22.35
N TYR A 479 6.65 -21.51 23.60
CA TYR A 479 7.49 -21.35 24.78
C TYR A 479 7.16 -22.38 25.87
N GLN A 480 8.17 -22.74 26.65
CA GLN A 480 8.07 -23.52 27.88
C GLN A 480 8.71 -22.73 29.03
N VAL A 481 8.09 -22.75 30.21
CA VAL A 481 8.67 -22.27 31.46
C VAL A 481 8.30 -23.22 32.61
N PRO A 482 9.17 -23.46 33.61
CA PRO A 482 8.76 -24.15 34.84
C PRO A 482 7.62 -23.40 35.55
N VAL A 483 6.68 -24.13 36.16
CA VAL A 483 5.53 -23.51 36.82
C VAL A 483 5.98 -22.76 38.09
N PHE A 484 5.67 -21.47 38.17
CA PHE A 484 6.01 -20.59 39.29
C PHE A 484 4.75 -20.02 39.98
N LYS A 485 4.95 -19.35 41.12
CA LYS A 485 3.92 -18.59 41.84
C LYS A 485 4.51 -17.32 42.46
N PHE A 486 3.70 -16.29 42.64
CA PHE A 486 4.11 -15.09 43.36
C PHE A 486 4.24 -15.35 44.87
N VAL A 487 5.19 -14.67 45.52
CA VAL A 487 5.36 -14.76 46.98
C VAL A 487 4.19 -14.03 47.66
N GLY A 488 3.46 -14.74 48.51
CA GLY A 488 2.28 -14.25 49.21
C GLY A 488 1.43 -15.41 49.70
N LYS A 489 0.62 -15.22 50.75
CA LYS A 489 -0.17 -16.31 51.35
C LYS A 489 -1.37 -16.73 50.48
N ASP A 490 -1.85 -15.79 49.67
CA ASP A 490 -3.08 -15.90 48.89
C ASP A 490 -2.86 -15.96 47.36
N ASN A 491 -1.61 -15.79 46.91
CA ASN A 491 -1.21 -15.81 45.49
C ASN A 491 -1.17 -17.24 44.93
N ARG A 492 -2.35 -17.78 44.61
CA ARG A 492 -2.54 -19.13 44.03
C ARG A 492 -2.84 -19.12 42.54
N GLU A 493 -3.04 -17.95 41.95
CA GLU A 493 -3.29 -17.77 40.53
C GLU A 493 -2.14 -16.96 39.90
N VAL A 494 -1.83 -17.28 38.64
CA VAL A 494 -0.86 -16.57 37.82
C VAL A 494 -1.51 -16.26 36.48
N PHE A 495 -1.34 -15.03 36.01
CA PHE A 495 -1.77 -14.58 34.69
C PHE A 495 -0.51 -14.27 33.87
N LEU A 496 -0.55 -14.62 32.59
CA LEU A 496 0.47 -14.28 31.60
C LEU A 496 -0.06 -13.18 30.70
N HIS A 497 0.83 -12.27 30.34
CA HIS A 497 0.55 -11.15 29.47
C HIS A 497 1.64 -11.06 28.41
N CYS A 498 1.29 -11.02 27.13
CA CYS A 498 2.24 -11.01 26.02
C CYS A 498 1.93 -9.90 25.01
N ARG A 499 2.98 -9.35 24.40
CA ARG A 499 2.94 -8.34 23.35
C ARG A 499 3.61 -8.89 22.10
N VAL A 500 2.96 -8.73 20.95
CA VAL A 500 3.34 -9.36 19.68
C VAL A 500 3.43 -8.29 18.59
N LEU A 501 4.42 -8.43 17.73
CA LEU A 501 4.67 -7.56 16.58
C LEU A 501 4.71 -8.41 15.30
N VAL A 502 4.06 -7.97 14.23
CA VAL A 502 4.07 -8.63 12.91
C VAL A 502 4.98 -7.87 11.94
N CYS A 503 5.71 -8.60 11.10
CA CYS A 503 6.58 -8.05 10.05
C CYS A 503 6.47 -8.86 8.75
N GLY A 504 6.58 -8.20 7.60
CA GLY A 504 6.79 -8.88 6.31
C GLY A 504 8.18 -9.51 6.19
N LEU A 505 8.29 -10.63 5.48
CA LEU A 505 9.53 -11.41 5.34
C LEU A 505 10.58 -10.75 4.42
N GLU A 506 10.18 -9.95 3.43
CA GLU A 506 11.09 -9.41 2.42
C GLU A 506 11.74 -8.05 2.79
N GLN A 507 11.32 -7.43 3.90
CA GLN A 507 11.95 -6.19 4.38
C GLN A 507 13.24 -6.49 5.16
N GLY A 508 14.38 -6.32 4.49
CA GLY A 508 15.71 -6.69 5.00
C GLY A 508 16.13 -6.12 6.36
N GLU A 509 15.49 -5.03 6.82
CA GLU A 509 15.76 -4.40 8.14
C GLU A 509 14.57 -4.41 9.11
N SER A 510 13.59 -5.31 8.95
CA SER A 510 12.42 -5.36 9.84
C SER A 510 12.77 -5.62 11.32
N ARG A 511 11.94 -5.13 12.25
CA ARG A 511 12.15 -5.35 13.70
C ARG A 511 12.21 -6.85 14.06
N CYS A 512 11.54 -7.71 13.29
CA CYS A 512 11.55 -9.16 13.44
C CYS A 512 12.89 -9.79 13.01
N SER A 513 13.53 -9.32 11.92
CA SER A 513 14.86 -9.81 11.52
C SER A 513 15.96 -9.40 12.52
N GLN A 514 15.79 -8.25 13.18
CA GLN A 514 16.71 -7.75 14.20
C GLN A 514 16.67 -8.51 15.55
N GLY A 515 15.64 -9.31 15.82
CA GLY A 515 15.56 -10.19 17.00
C GLY A 515 15.75 -9.53 18.37
N CYS A 516 16.59 -10.11 19.22
CA CYS A 516 16.80 -9.69 20.61
C CYS A 516 17.75 -8.48 20.74
N ARG A 517 17.26 -7.35 21.29
CA ARG A 517 18.05 -6.11 21.49
C ARG A 517 18.55 -5.96 22.94
N ARG A 518 19.73 -6.52 23.26
CA ARG A 518 20.31 -6.51 24.62
C ARG A 518 20.89 -5.17 25.13
N ARG A 519 20.96 -4.12 24.31
CA ARG A 519 21.51 -2.81 24.71
C ARG A 519 20.72 -1.65 24.10
N LEU A 520 19.89 -1.01 24.89
CA LEU A 520 19.42 0.35 24.63
C LEU A 520 20.56 1.33 24.95
N ARG A 521 21.14 1.95 23.91
CA ARG A 521 21.82 3.23 24.09
C ARG A 521 20.74 4.23 24.55
N ARG A 522 21.06 5.10 25.52
CA ARG A 522 20.12 6.14 26.01
C ARG A 522 19.91 7.20 24.92
N GLU A 523 19.05 6.88 23.97
CA GLU A 523 18.42 7.85 23.07
C GLU A 523 17.05 8.23 23.65
N LEU A 524 16.63 9.49 23.43
CA LEU A 524 15.50 10.06 24.13
C LEU A 524 14.20 9.40 23.68
N TRP A 525 13.58 8.63 24.59
CA TRP A 525 12.22 8.16 24.42
C TRP A 525 11.25 9.33 24.53
N THR A 526 10.80 9.85 23.39
CA THR A 526 9.59 10.66 23.32
C THR A 526 8.39 9.78 23.63
N SER A 527 7.80 9.95 24.82
CA SER A 527 6.65 9.18 25.25
C SER A 527 5.36 9.69 24.59
N THR A 528 5.00 9.12 23.45
CA THR A 528 3.62 9.10 22.93
C THR A 528 3.14 7.65 22.96
N TYR A 529 2.83 7.19 24.17
CA TYR A 529 2.08 5.95 24.40
C TYR A 529 0.59 6.28 24.32
N GLN A 530 0.00 6.11 23.14
CA GLN A 530 -1.43 5.81 23.01
C GLN A 530 -1.59 4.29 22.91
N ASP A 531 -2.77 3.80 23.27
CA ASP A 531 -3.10 2.44 23.74
C ASP A 531 -2.22 1.30 23.21
N GLN A 532 -1.78 0.43 24.13
CA GLN A 532 -0.68 -0.50 23.89
C GLN A 532 -0.93 -1.93 24.29
N HIS A 533 -0.40 -2.79 23.44
CA HIS A 533 -1.27 -3.81 22.94
C HIS A 533 -0.92 -5.20 23.47
N LEU A 534 -1.86 -5.79 24.21
CA LEU A 534 -1.56 -6.84 25.17
C LEU A 534 -2.53 -8.03 25.14
N LEU A 535 -1.97 -9.22 24.87
CA LEU A 535 -2.63 -10.51 25.02
C LEU A 535 -2.58 -10.97 26.48
N THR A 536 -3.70 -11.47 27.03
CA THR A 536 -3.75 -12.02 28.39
C THR A 536 -4.14 -13.51 28.37
N GLY A 537 -3.60 -14.30 29.31
CA GLY A 537 -3.84 -15.74 29.41
C GLY A 537 -3.71 -16.24 30.85
N GLY A 538 -4.76 -16.88 31.36
CA GLY A 538 -4.87 -17.34 32.75
C GLY A 538 -6.30 -17.73 33.09
N PRO A 539 -6.70 -17.83 34.38
CA PRO A 539 -5.80 -17.99 35.53
C PRO A 539 -5.12 -19.35 35.48
N ILE A 540 -3.82 -19.40 35.74
CA ILE A 540 -3.08 -20.65 35.97
C ILE A 540 -3.16 -20.93 37.47
N ARG A 541 -3.82 -22.03 37.86
CA ARG A 541 -4.08 -22.37 39.26
C ARG A 541 -2.97 -23.24 39.81
N ILE A 542 -2.24 -22.72 40.79
CA ILE A 542 -1.12 -23.41 41.44
C ILE A 542 -1.65 -24.25 42.60
N LEU A 543 -1.60 -25.58 42.43
CA LEU A 543 -1.98 -26.52 43.47
C LEU A 543 -0.96 -26.50 44.62
N PRO A 544 -1.40 -26.64 45.88
CA PRO A 544 -0.49 -26.80 47.01
C PRO A 544 0.33 -28.09 46.88
N GLU A 545 1.54 -28.08 47.42
CA GLU A 545 2.34 -29.29 47.59
C GLU A 545 1.70 -30.19 48.68
N PRO A 546 1.70 -31.52 48.49
CA PRO A 546 1.12 -32.48 49.44
C PRO A 546 1.99 -32.70 50.68
#